data_AF-A0A968WZ53-F1
#
_entry.id   AF-A0A968WZ53-F1
#
_cell.length_a   1.000
_cell.length_b   1.000
_cell.length_c   1.000
_cell.angle_alpha   90.00
_cell.angle_beta   90.00
_cell.angle_gamma   90.00
#
_symmetry.space_group_name_H-M   'P 1'
#
loop_
_entity.id
_entity.type
_entity.pdbx_description
1 polymer ?
#
loop_
_entity_poly.entity_id
_entity_poly.type
_entity_poly.pdbx_seq_one_letter_code
_entity_poly.pdbx_strand_id
1 'polypeptide(L)'
;MKRIRRSKKLTTADVAARCTLLGFHSEHYTISKIERRQRTVSDLEMVLIAEALRIDIKELIPKRKPAWKKDTRPPSVKDEE
;
A
#
# COMPACT_ATOMS: atom_id res chain seq x y z
N MET A 1 -4.93 0.25 1.25
CA MET A 1 -4.82 0.45 2.71
C MET A 1 -6.16 0.33 3.47
N LYS A 2 -7.11 1.28 3.38
CA LYS A 2 -8.35 1.29 4.20
C LYS A 2 -9.12 -0.03 4.26
N ARG A 3 -9.26 -0.72 3.11
CA ARG A 3 -9.90 -2.04 3.02
C ARG A 3 -9.18 -3.11 3.86
N ILE A 4 -7.85 -3.16 3.76
CA ILE A 4 -7.00 -4.11 4.48
C ILE A 4 -7.05 -3.84 5.98
N ARG A 5 -7.00 -2.57 6.39
CA ARG A 5 -7.12 -2.20 7.79
C ARG A 5 -8.45 -2.67 8.38
N ARG A 6 -9.56 -2.42 7.67
CA ARG A 6 -10.90 -2.84 8.08
C ARG A 6 -11.05 -4.37 8.17
N SER A 7 -10.48 -5.12 7.22
CA SER A 7 -10.52 -6.60 7.30
C SER A 7 -9.75 -7.13 8.51
N LYS A 8 -8.77 -6.39 9.02
CA LYS A 8 -8.02 -6.71 10.24
C LYS A 8 -8.63 -6.12 11.52
N LYS A 9 -9.81 -5.49 11.44
CA LYS A 9 -10.51 -4.81 12.57
C LYS A 9 -9.65 -3.77 13.32
N LEU A 10 -8.69 -3.16 12.62
CA LEU A 10 -7.81 -2.14 13.20
C LEU A 10 -8.40 -0.75 13.02
N THR A 11 -8.26 0.13 14.01
CA THR A 11 -8.52 1.56 13.87
C THR A 11 -7.33 2.28 13.21
N THR A 12 -7.51 3.53 12.79
CA THR A 12 -6.40 4.34 12.28
C THR A 12 -5.38 4.65 13.37
N ALA A 13 -5.83 4.75 14.62
CA ALA A 13 -4.96 4.93 15.78
C ALA A 13 -4.10 3.67 16.03
N ASP A 14 -4.66 2.48 15.87
CA ASP A 14 -3.89 1.22 16.03
C ASP A 14 -2.78 1.11 14.99
N VAL A 15 -3.06 1.47 13.74
CA VAL A 15 -2.03 1.44 12.68
C VAL A 15 -0.96 2.51 12.95
N ALA A 16 -1.35 3.71 13.37
CA ALA A 16 -0.44 4.78 13.75
C ALA A 16 0.49 4.37 14.91
N ALA A 17 -0.05 3.74 15.95
CA ALA A 17 0.72 3.21 17.07
C ALA A 17 1.72 2.15 16.61
N ARG A 18 1.30 1.22 15.76
CA ARG A 18 2.20 0.19 15.20
C ARG A 18 3.31 0.78 14.34
N CYS A 19 2.98 1.75 13.48
CA CYS A 19 4.00 2.47 12.70
C CYS A 19 5.01 3.15 13.62
N THR A 20 4.55 3.77 14.71
CA THR A 20 5.41 4.44 15.68
C THR A 20 6.39 3.47 16.35
N LEU A 21 5.94 2.26 16.70
CA LEU A 21 6.81 1.20 17.24
C LEU A 21 7.88 0.72 16.24
N LEU A 22 7.64 0.87 14.93
CA LEU A 22 8.59 0.53 13.87
C LEU A 22 9.50 1.70 13.48
N GLY A 23 9.51 2.80 14.26
CA GLY A 23 10.32 3.99 13.97
C GLY A 23 9.69 4.95 12.96
N PHE A 24 8.45 4.71 12.52
CA PHE A 24 7.69 5.66 11.72
C PHE A 24 6.72 6.45 12.61
N HIS A 25 7.17 7.60 13.10
CA HIS A 25 6.32 8.52 13.87
C HIS A 25 5.15 9.04 13.01
N SER A 26 4.03 8.34 13.12
CA SER A 26 2.79 8.64 12.43
C SER A 26 1.68 8.83 13.42
N GLU A 27 1.00 9.95 13.33
CA GLU A 27 -0.23 10.18 14.06
C GLU A 27 -1.44 9.57 13.32
N HIS A 28 -2.53 9.35 14.05
CA HIS A 28 -3.77 8.81 13.47
C HIS A 28 -4.30 9.66 12.30
N TYR A 29 -4.10 10.99 12.33
CA TYR A 29 -4.49 11.87 11.22
C TYR A 29 -3.64 11.64 9.97
N THR A 30 -2.35 11.30 10.13
CA THR A 30 -1.43 11.01 9.01
C THR A 30 -1.91 9.79 8.27
N ILE A 31 -2.23 8.71 8.99
CA ILE A 31 -2.84 7.50 8.43
C ILE A 31 -4.18 7.83 7.75
N SER A 32 -5.01 8.67 8.36
CA SER A 32 -6.29 9.11 7.77
C SER A 32 -6.10 9.86 6.44
N LYS A 33 -5.12 10.78 6.35
CA LYS A 33 -4.78 11.51 5.13
C LYS A 33 -4.28 10.56 4.02
N ILE A 34 -3.46 9.57 4.37
CA ILE A 34 -3.00 8.52 3.44
C ILE A 34 -4.21 7.72 2.92
N GLU A 35 -5.10 7.28 3.81
CA GLU A 35 -6.30 6.52 3.41
C GLU A 35 -7.26 7.31 2.52
N ARG A 36 -7.31 8.63 2.69
CA ARG A 36 -8.10 9.57 1.87
C ARG A 36 -7.38 10.05 0.62
N ARG A 37 -6.15 9.57 0.36
CA ARG A 37 -5.30 10.01 -0.76
C ARG A 37 -4.97 11.52 -0.73
N GLN A 38 -5.02 12.13 0.46
CA GLN A 38 -4.65 13.53 0.69
C GLN A 38 -3.15 13.70 0.96
N ARG A 39 -2.43 12.60 1.15
CA ARG A 39 -0.98 12.56 1.37
C ARG A 39 -0.41 11.35 0.63
N THR A 40 0.72 11.56 -0.04
CA THR A 40 1.54 10.50 -0.63
C THR A 40 2.43 9.85 0.42
N VAL A 41 2.87 8.62 0.15
CA VAL A 41 3.71 7.83 1.04
C VAL A 41 5.00 7.53 0.29
N SER A 42 6.14 7.78 0.92
CA SER A 42 7.45 7.39 0.39
C SER A 42 7.63 5.87 0.42
N ASP A 43 8.58 5.35 -0.34
CA ASP A 43 8.81 3.90 -0.41
C ASP A 43 9.17 3.31 0.96
N LEU A 44 9.96 4.03 1.76
CA LEU A 44 10.32 3.62 3.12
C LEU A 44 9.09 3.56 4.04
N GLU A 45 8.26 4.60 4.03
CA GLU A 45 7.02 4.60 4.81
C GLU A 45 6.07 3.48 4.35
N MET A 46 6.07 3.16 3.06
CA MET A 46 5.24 2.08 2.51
C MET A 46 5.66 0.71 3.05
N VAL A 47 6.97 0.45 3.20
CA VAL A 47 7.51 -0.76 3.84
C VAL A 47 7.04 -0.84 5.29
N LEU A 48 7.21 0.23 6.06
CA LEU A 48 6.84 0.27 7.48
C LEU A 48 5.32 0.11 7.69
N ILE A 49 4.51 0.68 6.80
CA ILE A 49 3.05 0.50 6.82
C ILE A 49 2.67 -0.96 6.49
N ALA A 50 3.35 -1.60 5.53
CA ALA A 50 3.09 -3.00 5.20
C ALA A 50 3.41 -3.92 6.39
N GLU A 51 4.53 -3.66 7.06
CA GLU A 51 4.93 -4.37 8.28
C GLU A 51 3.95 -4.13 9.43
N ALA A 52 3.55 -2.89 9.70
CA ALA A 52 2.55 -2.54 10.70
C ALA A 52 1.20 -3.25 10.46
N LEU A 53 0.83 -3.39 9.19
CA LEU A 53 -0.37 -4.10 8.76
C LEU A 53 -0.17 -5.61 8.66
N ARG A 54 1.04 -6.16 8.79
CA ARG A 54 1.39 -7.58 8.59
C ARG A 54 0.90 -8.13 7.26
N ILE A 55 1.30 -7.50 6.16
CA ILE A 55 0.95 -7.88 4.78
C ILE A 55 2.20 -7.82 3.91
N ASP A 56 2.16 -8.47 2.75
CA ASP A 56 3.17 -8.23 1.72
C ASP A 56 3.00 -6.81 1.15
N ILE A 57 4.10 -6.08 0.93
CA ILE A 57 4.09 -4.72 0.37
C ILE A 57 3.35 -4.64 -0.97
N LYS A 58 3.35 -5.72 -1.76
CA LYS A 58 2.61 -5.85 -3.03
C LYS A 58 1.10 -5.66 -2.84
N GLU A 59 0.56 -5.91 -1.65
CA GLU A 59 -0.86 -5.68 -1.35
C GLU A 59 -1.22 -4.19 -1.20
N LEU A 60 -0.23 -3.32 -0.95
CA LEU A 60 -0.42 -1.86 -0.95
C LEU A 60 -0.35 -1.28 -2.36
N ILE A 61 0.31 -1.97 -3.29
CA ILE A 61 0.54 -1.51 -4.66
C ILE A 61 -0.70 -1.84 -5.52
N PRO A 62 -1.24 -0.87 -6.27
CA PRO A 62 -2.37 -1.14 -7.16
C PRO A 62 -1.96 -2.11 -8.28
N LYS A 63 -2.77 -3.16 -8.51
CA LYS A 63 -2.54 -4.13 -9.58
C LYS A 63 -2.70 -3.53 -10.99
N ARG A 64 -3.43 -2.41 -11.11
CA ARG A 64 -3.67 -1.76 -12.40
C ARG A 64 -2.42 -1.00 -12.81
N LYS A 65 -1.88 -1.32 -14.00
CA LYS A 65 -0.80 -0.54 -14.61
C LYS A 65 -1.24 0.93 -14.73
N PRO A 66 -0.34 1.89 -14.49
CA PRO A 66 -0.66 3.30 -14.69
C PRO A 66 -0.93 3.56 -16.18
N ALA A 67 -1.80 4.53 -16.48
CA ALA A 67 -2.29 4.79 -17.84
C ALA A 67 -1.17 5.12 -18.84
N TRP A 68 -0.06 5.69 -18.37
CA TRP A 68 1.10 6.02 -19.19
C TRP A 68 1.99 4.81 -19.54
N LYS A 69 1.82 3.68 -18.85
CA LYS A 69 2.54 2.43 -19.17
C LYS A 69 1.71 1.62 -20.16
N LYS A 70 1.78 1.98 -21.45
CA LYS A 70 1.24 1.16 -22.55
C LYS A 70 1.84 -0.24 -22.45
N ASP A 71 1.06 -1.29 -22.72
CA ASP A 71 1.59 -2.65 -22.71
C ASP A 71 2.51 -2.82 -23.92
N THR A 72 3.81 -2.66 -23.72
CA THR A 72 4.85 -2.81 -24.75
C THR A 72 5.31 -4.25 -24.90
N ARG A 73 4.67 -5.21 -24.23
CA ARG A 73 4.99 -6.63 -24.42
C ARG A 73 4.58 -7.03 -25.85
N PRO A 74 5.45 -7.71 -26.61
CA PRO A 74 5.02 -8.30 -27.87
C PRO A 74 3.84 -9.24 -27.60
N PRO A 75 2.86 -9.34 -28.52
CA PRO A 75 1.78 -10.30 -28.39
C PRO A 75 2.40 -11.68 -28.15
N SER A 76 1.86 -12.44 -27.19
CA SER A 76 2.30 -13.81 -26.93
C SER A 76 2.31 -14.55 -28.25
N VAL A 77 3.50 -14.96 -28.71
CA VAL A 77 3.60 -15.88 -29.84
C VAL A 77 2.82 -17.10 -29.42
N LYS A 78 1.72 -17.41 -30.12
CA LYS A 78 1.07 -18.70 -29.94
C LYS A 78 2.11 -19.70 -30.41
N ASP A 79 2.54 -20.59 -29.53
CA ASP A 79 3.34 -21.74 -29.91
C ASP A 79 2.53 -22.47 -31.00
N GLU A 80 3.01 -22.38 -32.24
CA GLU A 80 2.47 -23.15 -33.35
C GLU A 80 2.83 -24.61 -33.11
N GLU A 81 1.80 -25.44 -33.13
CA GLU A 81 1.79 -26.88 -32.89
C GLU A 81 2.59 -27.67 -33.93
#